data_AF-A0A1Y3URQ2-F1
#
_entry.id   AF-A0A1Y3URQ2-F1
#
_cell.length_a   1.000
_cell.length_b   1.000
_cell.length_c   1.000
_cell.angle_alpha   90.00
_cell.angle_beta   90.00
_cell.angle_gamma   90.00
#
_symmetry.space_group_name_H-M   'P 1'
#
loop_
_entity.id
_entity.type
_entity.pdbx_description
1 polymer ?
#
loop_
_entity_poly.entity_id
_entity_poly.type
_entity_poly.pdbx_seq_one_letter_code
_entity_poly.pdbx_strand_id
1 'polypeptide(L)'
;MMWQVKATNAFWETVRPFRDKYPRRDYLAIIKTIREAILELQEKGHIEETGWDEHVLARQPFADGNHFEFHIHDDDVLVVYFKRERRHVIRMVGVFDHRSLPSC
;
A
#
# COMPACT_ATOMS: atom_id res chain seq x y z
N MET A 1 18.09 10.86 5.74
CA MET A 1 18.34 9.89 4.64
C MET A 1 16.98 9.54 4.07
N MET A 2 16.76 9.65 2.75
CA MET A 2 15.49 9.20 2.14
C MET A 2 15.48 7.68 1.99
N TRP A 3 14.31 7.08 2.18
CA TRP A 3 14.05 5.69 1.90
C TRP A 3 13.89 5.45 0.39
N GLN A 4 14.42 4.35 -0.10
CA GLN A 4 14.25 3.94 -1.48
C GLN A 4 12.93 3.18 -1.63
N VAL A 5 11.87 3.86 -2.07
CA VAL A 5 10.59 3.22 -2.40
C VAL A 5 10.61 2.67 -3.83
N LYS A 6 10.29 1.38 -3.98
CA LYS A 6 10.22 0.68 -5.27
C LYS A 6 8.77 0.29 -5.57
N ALA A 7 8.08 1.11 -6.35
CA ALA A 7 6.80 0.77 -6.96
C ALA A 7 7.05 0.14 -8.34
N THR A 8 7.05 -1.19 -8.40
CA THR A 8 7.30 -1.92 -9.65
C THR A 8 6.09 -1.88 -10.59
N ASN A 9 6.25 -2.22 -11.86
CA ASN A 9 5.10 -2.34 -12.77
C ASN A 9 4.07 -3.35 -12.25
N ALA A 10 4.51 -4.44 -11.62
CA ALA A 10 3.61 -5.43 -11.02
C ALA A 10 2.68 -4.80 -9.98
N PHE A 11 3.17 -3.85 -9.16
CA PHE A 11 2.32 -3.09 -8.24
C PHE A 11 1.24 -2.30 -9.00
N TRP A 12 1.61 -1.56 -10.05
CA TRP A 12 0.64 -0.78 -10.83
C TRP A 12 -0.35 -1.65 -11.61
N GLU A 13 0.04 -2.86 -12.01
CA GLU A 13 -0.90 -3.83 -12.60
C GLU A 13 -1.98 -4.26 -11.60
N THR A 14 -1.70 -4.30 -10.29
CA THR A 14 -2.74 -4.58 -9.27
C THR A 14 -3.74 -3.42 -9.09
N VAL A 15 -3.35 -2.19 -9.42
CA VAL A 15 -4.23 -1.01 -9.37
C VAL A 15 -5.14 -0.93 -10.60
N ARG A 16 -4.73 -1.49 -11.74
CA ARG A 16 -5.48 -1.39 -13.00
C ARG A 16 -6.94 -1.86 -12.90
N PRO A 17 -7.28 -3.01 -12.28
CA PRO A 17 -8.66 -3.46 -12.12
C PRO A 17 -9.56 -2.47 -11.36
N PHE A 18 -8.99 -1.63 -10.48
CA PHE A 18 -9.74 -0.60 -9.76
C PHE A 18 -10.30 0.47 -10.69
N ARG A 19 -9.70 0.66 -11.87
CA ARG A 19 -10.20 1.58 -12.90
C ARG A 19 -11.60 1.22 -13.37
N ASP A 20 -11.87 -0.07 -13.51
CA ASP A 20 -13.15 -0.57 -14.02
C ASP A 20 -14.16 -0.78 -12.88
N LYS A 21 -13.66 -0.92 -11.65
CA LYS A 21 -14.46 -1.13 -10.44
C LYS A 21 -14.99 0.17 -9.81
N TYR A 22 -14.22 1.25 -9.85
CA TYR A 22 -14.57 2.52 -9.23
C TYR A 22 -14.88 3.61 -10.28
N PRO A 23 -15.75 4.59 -9.96
CA PRO A 23 -15.92 5.78 -10.78
C PRO A 23 -14.57 6.46 -11.03
N ARG A 24 -14.39 7.06 -12.22
CA ARG A 24 -13.13 7.70 -12.61
C ARG A 24 -12.60 8.69 -11.56
N ARG A 25 -13.49 9.40 -10.87
CA ARG A 25 -13.15 10.35 -9.80
C ARG A 25 -12.47 9.64 -8.62
N ASP A 26 -13.03 8.53 -8.16
CA ASP A 26 -12.52 7.78 -7.01
C ASP A 26 -11.24 7.03 -7.38
N TYR A 27 -11.17 6.50 -8.60
CA TYR A 27 -9.93 5.91 -9.12
C TYR A 27 -8.76 6.92 -9.15
N LEU A 28 -9.01 8.17 -9.57
CA LEU A 28 -8.00 9.22 -9.54
C LEU A 28 -7.63 9.62 -8.10
N ALA A 29 -8.60 9.61 -7.17
CA ALA A 29 -8.35 9.85 -5.76
C ALA A 29 -7.43 8.75 -5.18
N ILE A 30 -7.73 7.47 -5.43
CA ILE A 30 -6.90 6.32 -5.02
C ILE A 30 -5.46 6.48 -5.53
N ILE A 31 -5.26 6.78 -6.81
CA ILE A 31 -3.91 6.98 -7.36
C ILE A 31 -3.20 8.16 -6.68
N LYS A 32 -3.91 9.26 -6.42
CA LYS A 32 -3.35 10.43 -5.74
C LYS A 32 -2.89 10.07 -4.34
N THR A 33 -3.75 9.40 -3.58
CA THR A 33 -3.45 8.92 -2.23
C THR A 33 -2.26 7.96 -2.21
N ILE A 34 -2.20 6.98 -3.13
CA ILE A 34 -1.05 6.07 -3.25
C ILE A 34 0.26 6.84 -3.51
N ARG A 35 0.21 7.88 -4.34
CA ARG A 35 1.40 8.71 -4.63
C ARG A 35 1.83 9.54 -3.42
N GLU A 36 0.86 10.10 -2.69
CA GLU A 36 1.12 10.82 -1.43
C GLU A 36 1.75 9.89 -0.39
N ALA A 37 1.20 8.68 -0.23
CA ALA A 37 1.76 7.62 0.61
C ALA A 37 3.20 7.25 0.22
N ILE A 38 3.49 7.10 -1.07
CA ILE A 38 4.85 6.80 -1.55
C ILE A 38 5.82 7.93 -1.20
N LEU A 39 5.41 9.19 -1.31
CA LEU A 39 6.25 10.33 -0.95
C LEU A 39 6.53 10.35 0.55
N GLU A 40 5.52 10.12 1.38
CA GLU A 40 5.70 10.03 2.83
C GLU A 40 6.62 8.86 3.22
N LEU A 41 6.42 7.68 2.60
CA LEU A 41 7.29 6.52 2.78
C LEU A 41 8.74 6.81 2.35
N GLN A 42 8.97 7.62 1.32
CA GLN A 42 10.31 8.04 0.91
C GLN A 42 10.96 8.99 1.92
N GLU A 43 10.18 9.90 2.50
CA GLU A 43 10.68 10.92 3.41
C GLU A 43 10.91 10.37 4.83
N LYS A 44 9.91 9.69 5.38
CA LYS A 44 9.87 9.25 6.78
C LYS A 44 10.20 7.77 6.95
N GLY A 45 9.77 6.93 5.99
CA GLY A 45 9.93 5.47 6.05
C GLY A 45 8.79 4.71 6.72
N HIS A 46 7.76 5.43 7.15
CA HIS A 46 6.50 4.93 7.68
C HIS A 46 5.39 5.89 7.25
N ILE A 47 4.16 5.40 7.21
CA ILE A 47 2.99 6.26 7.05
C ILE A 47 2.69 6.86 8.42
N GLU A 48 2.58 8.18 8.49
CA GLU A 48 2.27 8.90 9.74
C GLU A 48 0.91 9.61 9.66
N GLU A 49 0.32 9.67 8.45
CA GLU A 49 -0.98 10.30 8.22
C GLU A 49 -2.06 9.60 9.05
N THR A 50 -2.58 10.34 10.04
CA THR A 50 -3.59 9.90 11.00
C THR A 50 -4.86 9.44 10.29
N GLY A 51 -5.06 8.13 10.19
CA GLY A 51 -6.27 7.51 9.64
C GLY A 51 -6.03 6.29 8.76
N TRP A 52 -4.79 6.02 8.35
CA TRP A 52 -4.46 4.75 7.69
C TRP A 52 -3.90 3.83 8.77
N ASP A 53 -4.75 2.98 9.33
CA ASP A 53 -4.38 2.00 10.35
C ASP A 53 -3.31 1.05 9.79
N GLU A 54 -2.05 1.43 10.00
CA GLU A 54 -0.91 0.62 9.57
C GLU A 54 -0.91 -0.67 10.39
N HIS A 55 -1.19 -1.77 9.71
CA HIS A 55 -1.21 -3.09 10.31
C HIS A 55 -0.05 -3.91 9.76
N VAL A 56 0.67 -4.57 10.66
CA VAL A 56 1.65 -5.59 10.26
C VAL A 56 0.87 -6.80 9.77
N LEU A 57 1.12 -7.20 8.53
CA LEU A 57 0.50 -8.41 7.96
C LEU A 57 0.90 -9.63 8.78
N ALA A 58 -0.04 -10.15 9.57
CA ALA A 58 0.16 -11.30 10.45
C ALA A 58 -0.05 -12.66 9.75
N ARG A 59 -0.53 -12.67 8.49
CA ARG A 59 -0.88 -13.88 7.73
C ARG A 59 0.21 -14.30 6.74
N GLN A 60 0.53 -15.60 6.72
CA GLN A 60 1.42 -16.19 5.72
C GLN A 60 0.82 -16.09 4.31
N PRO A 61 1.63 -15.88 3.25
CA PRO A 61 3.09 -15.95 3.19
C PRO A 61 3.83 -14.65 3.53
N PHE A 62 3.13 -13.62 4.02
CA PHE A 62 3.69 -12.29 4.29
C PHE A 62 4.00 -12.01 5.77
N ALA A 63 3.77 -13.01 6.65
CA ALA A 63 4.05 -12.99 8.09
C ALA A 63 5.56 -13.04 8.42
N ASP A 64 6.34 -12.18 7.77
CA ASP A 64 7.79 -12.06 7.90
C ASP A 64 8.18 -10.93 8.87
N GLY A 65 7.19 -10.28 9.50
CA GLY A 65 7.39 -9.11 10.37
C GLY A 65 7.88 -7.84 9.66
N ASN A 66 7.89 -7.85 8.31
CA ASN A 66 8.42 -6.78 7.47
C ASN A 66 7.42 -6.33 6.38
N HIS A 67 6.24 -6.97 6.33
CA HIS A 67 5.15 -6.56 5.46
C HIS A 67 4.14 -5.75 6.27
N PHE A 68 3.79 -4.61 5.72
CA PHE A 68 2.85 -3.65 6.30
C PHE A 68 1.72 -3.47 5.29
N GLU A 69 0.50 -3.38 5.80
CA GLU A 69 -0.66 -2.99 5.04
C GLU A 69 -1.27 -1.74 5.65
N PHE A 70 -1.84 -0.90 4.80
CA PHE A 70 -2.59 0.25 5.23
C PHE A 70 -3.84 0.41 4.37
N HIS A 71 -4.91 0.85 5.02
CA HIS A 71 -6.20 1.05 4.39
C HIS A 71 -6.29 2.48 3.86
N ILE A 72 -6.78 2.62 2.63
CA ILE A 72 -7.10 3.91 2.01
C ILE A 72 -8.57 3.88 1.55
N HIS A 73 -9.19 5.05 1.49
CA HIS A 73 -10.55 5.23 1.00
C HIS A 73 -11.60 4.46 1.84
N ASP A 74 -11.80 4.89 3.09
CA ASP A 74 -12.81 4.35 4.02
C ASP A 74 -12.75 2.80 4.16
N ASP A 75 -11.55 2.26 4.35
CA ASP A 75 -11.26 0.82 4.51
C ASP A 75 -11.46 -0.08 3.29
N ASP A 76 -11.96 0.42 2.16
CA ASP A 76 -12.27 -0.43 1.01
C ASP A 76 -11.04 -0.93 0.23
N VAL A 77 -9.93 -0.18 0.30
CA VAL A 77 -8.72 -0.43 -0.49
C VAL A 77 -7.51 -0.63 0.43
N LEU A 78 -6.86 -1.78 0.33
CA LEU A 78 -5.68 -2.14 1.10
C LEU A 78 -4.43 -2.01 0.24
N VAL A 79 -3.44 -1.26 0.71
CA VAL A 79 -2.13 -1.14 0.06
C VAL A 79 -1.11 -1.90 0.87
N VAL A 80 -0.44 -2.87 0.25
CA VAL A 80 0.56 -3.71 0.89
C VAL A 80 1.95 -3.31 0.43
N TYR A 81 2.86 -3.15 1.38
CA TYR A 81 4.26 -2.84 1.12
C TYR A 81 5.20 -3.61 2.06
N PHE A 82 6.43 -3.83 1.60
CA PHE A 82 7.49 -4.50 2.34
C PHE A 82 8.57 -3.50 2.71
N LYS A 83 8.81 -3.33 4.01
CA LYS A 83 9.83 -2.43 4.54
C LYS A 83 11.06 -3.22 4.97
N ARG A 84 12.24 -2.74 4.57
CA ARG A 84 13.53 -3.33 4.94
C ARG A 84 14.43 -2.28 5.57
N GLU A 85 14.41 -2.23 6.89
CA GLU A 85 15.13 -1.21 7.67
C GLU A 85 16.64 -1.24 7.44
N ARG A 86 17.26 -2.43 7.42
CA ARG A 86 18.71 -2.60 7.22
C ARG A 86 19.27 -1.97 5.93
N ARG A 87 18.42 -1.70 4.93
CA ARG A 87 18.84 -1.08 3.65
C ARG A 87 18.10 0.22 3.35
N HIS A 88 17.23 0.68 4.24
CA HIS A 88 16.28 1.77 4.00
C HIS A 88 15.53 1.60 2.65
N VAL A 89 15.06 0.39 2.36
CA VAL A 89 14.31 0.09 1.12
C VAL A 89 12.88 -0.27 1.47
N ILE A 90 11.93 0.31 0.75
CA ILE A 90 10.52 -0.03 0.79
C ILE A 90 10.11 -0.56 -0.59
N ARG A 91 9.39 -1.68 -0.65
CA ARG A 91 8.92 -2.29 -1.88
C ARG A 91 7.40 -2.35 -1.85
N MET A 92 6.75 -1.70 -2.81
CA MET A 92 5.30 -1.80 -2.94
C MET A 92 4.97 -3.18 -3.52
N VAL A 93 4.10 -3.93 -2.85
CA VAL A 93 3.73 -5.31 -3.22
C VAL A 93 2.51 -5.30 -4.12
N GLY A 94 1.41 -4.70 -3.66
CA GLY A 94 0.17 -4.64 -4.42
C GLY A 94 -0.90 -3.81 -3.71
N VAL A 95 -1.99 -3.57 -4.44
CA VAL A 95 -3.23 -2.98 -3.92
C VAL A 95 -4.33 -4.02 -4.04
N PHE A 96 -5.02 -4.27 -2.94
CA PHE A 96 -6.09 -5.25 -2.79
C PHE A 96 -7.35 -4.55 -2.29
N ASP A 97 -8.48 -5.22 -2.41
CA ASP A 97 -9.74 -4.76 -1.83
C ASP A 97 -10.22 -5.73 -0.75
N HIS A 98 -11.17 -5.28 0.08
CA HIS A 98 -11.75 -6.08 1.16
C HIS A 98 -12.48 -7.36 0.70
N ARG A 99 -12.78 -7.51 -0.60
CA ARG A 99 -13.39 -8.73 -1.17
C ARG A 99 -12.36 -9.73 -1.69
N SER A 100 -11.15 -9.25 -1.98
CA SER A 100 -10.04 -10.01 -2.55
C SER A 100 -9.18 -10.67 -1.48
N LEU A 101 -9.15 -10.09 -0.28
CA LEU A 101 -8.61 -10.75 0.90
C LEU A 101 -9.73 -11.58 1.53
N PRO A 102 -9.57 -12.91 1.67
CA PRO A 102 -10.55 -13.71 2.37
C PRO A 102 -10.68 -13.17 3.80
N SER A 103 -11.86 -12.61 4.08
CA SER A 103 -12.33 -12.34 5.42
C SER A 103 -12.07 -13.59 6.24
N CYS A 104 -11.42 -13.40 7.38
CA CYS A 104 -11.17 -14.46 8.35
C CYS A 104 -12.40 -15.32 8.62
#